data_AF-A0A0V7ZKB5-F1
#
_entry.id   AF-A0A0V7ZKB5-F1
#
_cell.length_a   1.000
_cell.length_b   1.000
_cell.length_c   1.000
_cell.angle_alpha   90.00
_cell.angle_beta   90.00
_cell.angle_gamma   90.00
#
_symmetry.space_group_name_H-M   'P 1'
#
loop_
_entity.id
_entity.type
_entity.pdbx_description
1 polymer ?
#
loop_
_entity_poly.entity_id
_entity_poly.type
_entity_poly.pdbx_seq_one_letter_code
_entity_poly.pdbx_strand_id
1 'polypeptide(L)' 'MLLAFFAWYHRLAIGGIARVGQLQLLQPFMTILFSAVLLGEKITATTITTAIIVVLFVANGRKQSISL' A
#
# COMPACT_ATOMS: atom_id res chain seq x y z
N MET A 1 -7.45 8.73 17.03
CA MET A 1 -6.18 7.96 16.97
C MET A 1 -6.32 6.53 17.52
N LEU A 2 -7.10 6.25 18.57
CA LEU A 2 -7.26 4.89 19.13
C LEU A 2 -7.96 3.87 18.22
N LEU A 3 -9.03 4.25 17.50
CA LEU A 3 -9.84 3.30 16.72
C LEU A 3 -9.09 2.62 15.58
N ALA A 4 -8.23 3.37 14.87
CA ALA A 4 -7.42 2.82 13.78
C ALA A 4 -6.45 1.73 14.26
N PHE A 5 -5.90 1.87 15.47
CA PHE A 5 -5.00 0.87 16.06
C PHE A 5 -5.73 -0.42 16.39
N PHE A 6 -6.98 -0.40 16.87
CA PHE A 6 -7.74 -1.63 17.12
C PHE A 6 -7.92 -2.46 15.85
N ALA A 7 -8.33 -1.83 14.74
CA ALA A 7 -8.46 -2.50 13.45
C ALA A 7 -7.11 -3.02 12.92
N TRP A 8 -6.03 -2.26 13.17
CA TRP A 8 -4.67 -2.64 12.78
C TRP A 8 -4.16 -3.87 13.53
N TYR A 9 -4.23 -3.85 14.87
CA TYR A 9 -3.82 -4.96 15.72
C TYR A 9 -4.67 -6.21 15.50
N HIS A 10 -5.98 -6.05 15.30
CA HIS A 10 -6.87 -7.15 14.97
C HIS A 10 -6.47 -7.83 13.65
N ARG A 11 -6.13 -7.06 12.60
CA ARG A 11 -5.64 -7.63 11.34
C ARG A 11 -4.27 -8.27 11.45
N LEU A 12 -3.37 -7.71 12.27
CA LEU A 12 -2.08 -8.34 12.59
C LEU A 12 -2.26 -9.68 13.32
N ALA A 13 -3.21 -9.76 14.25
CA ALA A 13 -3.49 -10.97 15.01
C ALA A 13 -4.11 -12.09 14.14
N ILE A 14 -5.00 -11.74 13.20
CA ILE A 14 -5.69 -12.73 12.35
C ILE A 14 -4.84 -13.12 11.13
N GLY A 15 -4.18 -12.16 10.49
CA GLY A 15 -3.52 -12.36 9.19
C GLY A 15 -2.00 -12.58 9.26
N GLY A 16 -1.38 -12.30 10.41
CA GLY A 16 0.07 -12.28 10.57
C GLY A 16 0.76 -11.07 9.91
N ILE A 17 1.93 -10.72 10.42
CA ILE A 17 2.69 -9.52 10.02
C ILE A 17 3.03 -9.56 8.51
N ALA A 18 3.45 -10.71 7.99
CA ALA A 18 3.84 -10.85 6.59
C ALA A 18 2.69 -10.51 5.62
N ARG A 19 1.47 -11.00 5.90
CA ARG A 19 0.30 -10.76 5.04
C ARG A 19 -0.20 -9.32 5.13
N VAL A 20 -0.19 -8.74 6.34
CA VAL A 20 -0.55 -7.33 6.54
C VAL A 20 0.45 -6.40 5.84
N GLY A 21 1.75 -6.72 5.86
CA GLY A 21 2.76 -5.98 5.10
C GLY A 21 2.52 -6.03 3.58
N GLN A 22 2.08 -7.16 3.03
CA GLN A 22 1.70 -7.24 1.61
C GLN A 22 0.50 -6.35 1.28
N LEU A 23 -0.49 -6.26 2.17
CA LEU A 23 -1.63 -5.35 2.00
C LEU A 23 -1.22 -3.88 2.09
N GLN A 24 -0.20 -3.54 2.89
CA GLN A 24 0.34 -2.18 2.94
C GLN A 24 0.99 -1.76 1.62
N LEU A 25 1.54 -2.70 0.83
CA LEU A 25 2.05 -2.36 -0.50
C LEU A 25 0.93 -1.89 -1.45
N LEU A 26 -0.32 -2.28 -1.21
CA LEU A 26 -1.48 -1.81 -1.97
C LEU A 26 -1.98 -0.45 -1.48
N GLN A 27 -1.71 -0.10 -0.23
CA GLN A 27 -2.23 1.10 0.43
C GLN A 27 -1.92 2.41 -0.32
N PRO A 28 -0.70 2.68 -0.81
CA PRO A 28 -0.39 3.91 -1.55
C PRO A 28 -1.29 4.12 -2.77
N PHE A 29 -1.61 3.04 -3.48
CA PHE A 29 -2.45 3.10 -4.68
C PHE A 29 -3.91 3.34 -4.32
N MET A 30 -4.39 2.68 -3.25
CA MET A 30 -5.73 2.93 -2.72
C MET A 30 -5.87 4.37 -2.22
N THR A 31 -4.84 4.94 -1.59
CA THR A 31 -4.83 6.35 -1.20
C THR A 31 -4.96 7.27 -2.41
N ILE A 32 -4.18 7.06 -3.48
CA ILE A 32 -4.29 7.87 -4.71
C ILE A 32 -5.71 7.78 -5.30
N LEU A 33 -6.27 6.56 -5.38
CA LEU A 33 -7.61 6.33 -5.90
C LEU A 33 -8.67 7.06 -5.05
N PHE A 34 -8.61 6.90 -3.72
CA PHE A 34 -9.56 7.56 -2.83
C PHE A 34 -9.39 9.08 -2.83
N SER A 35 -8.17 9.61 -2.95
CA SER A 35 -7.96 11.04 -3.11
C SER A 35 -8.62 11.56 -4.40
N ALA A 36 -8.50 10.85 -5.50
CA ALA A 36 -9.14 11.24 -6.75
C ALA A 36 -10.68 11.17 -6.68
N VAL A 37 -11.23 10.11 -6.06
CA VAL A 37 -12.69 9.91 -5.97
C VAL A 37 -13.35 10.80 -4.92
N LEU A 38 -12.77 10.91 -3.72
CA LEU A 38 -13.38 11.62 -2.59
C LEU A 38 -13.05 13.10 -2.58
N LEU A 39 -11.83 13.49 -2.99
CA LEU A 39 -11.39 14.89 -3.01
C LEU A 39 -11.39 15.51 -4.40
N GLY A 40 -11.63 14.73 -5.46
CA GLY A 40 -11.62 15.22 -6.84
C GLY A 40 -10.23 15.58 -7.36
N GLU A 41 -9.18 15.07 -6.70
CA GLU A 41 -7.78 15.34 -7.08
C GLU A 41 -7.50 14.85 -8.50
N LYS A 42 -6.84 15.70 -9.29
CA LYS A 42 -6.50 15.36 -10.68
C LYS A 42 -5.33 14.38 -10.69
N ILE A 43 -5.59 13.17 -11.17
CA ILE A 43 -4.51 12.22 -11.46
C ILE A 43 -3.75 12.71 -12.69
N THR A 44 -2.53 13.19 -12.47
CA THR A 44 -1.66 13.66 -13.55
C THR A 44 -0.91 12.50 -14.20
N ALA A 45 -0.41 12.72 -15.43
CA ALA A 45 0.47 11.77 -16.10
C ALA A 45 1.72 11.43 -15.25
N THR A 46 2.24 12.41 -14.51
CA THR A 46 3.34 12.23 -13.56
C THR A 46 2.96 11.25 -12.46
N THR A 47 1.78 11.39 -11.85
CA THR A 47 1.28 10.48 -10.80
C THR A 47 1.22 9.03 -11.30
N ILE A 48 0.69 8.82 -12.50
CA ILE A 48 0.61 7.49 -13.11
C ILE A 48 2.00 6.92 -13.40
N THR A 49 2.88 7.73 -13.99
CA THR A 49 4.26 7.31 -14.32
C THR A 49 5.04 6.92 -13.06
N THR A 50 4.95 7.73 -12.00
CA THR A 50 5.56 7.39 -10.71
C THR A 50 4.95 6.14 -10.09
N ALA A 51 3.62 5.96 -10.15
CA ALA A 51 2.96 4.76 -9.66
C ALA A 51 3.49 3.50 -10.38
N ILE A 52 3.64 3.54 -11.70
CA ILE A 52 4.23 2.44 -12.49
C ILE A 52 5.66 2.15 -12.04
N ILE A 53 6.51 3.19 -11.89
CA ILE A 53 7.89 3.03 -11.41
C ILE A 53 7.89 2.34 -10.05
N VAL A 54 7.09 2.81 -9.09
CA VAL A 54 7.02 2.19 -7.76
C VAL A 54 6.59 0.73 -7.84
N VAL A 55 5.61 0.39 -8.67
CA VAL A 55 5.19 -1.01 -8.87
C VAL A 55 6.36 -1.87 -9.36
N LEU A 56 7.14 -1.38 -10.34
CA LEU A 56 8.31 -2.09 -10.86
C LEU A 56 9.37 -2.31 -9.76
N PHE A 57 9.67 -1.29 -8.97
CA PHE A 57 10.62 -1.40 -7.85
C PHE A 57 10.13 -2.37 -6.78
N VAL A 58 8.87 -2.31 -6.39
CA VAL A 58 8.27 -3.22 -5.41
C VAL A 58 8.23 -4.65 -5.94
N ALA A 59 7.92 -4.87 -7.23
CA ALA A 59 7.93 -6.19 -7.84
C ALA A 59 9.34 -6.80 -7.89
N ASN A 60 10.36 -5.98 -8.17
CA ASN A 60 11.76 -6.41 -8.14
C ASN A 60 12.26 -6.66 -6.71
N GLY A 61 11.87 -5.83 -5.74
CA GLY A 61 12.23 -5.98 -4.33
C GLY A 61 11.60 -7.22 -3.68
N ARG A 62 10.36 -7.58 -4.03
CA ARG A 62 9.69 -8.80 -3.52
C ARG A 62 10.41 -10.10 -3.90
N LYS A 63 11.23 -10.11 -4.96
CA LYS A 63 12.05 -11.28 -5.32
C LYS A 63 13.25 -11.48 -4.39
N GLN A 64 13.70 -10.42 -3.71
CA GLN A 64 14.69 -10.53 -2.65
C GLN A 64 13.96 -10.94 -1.37
N SER A 65 13.53 -12.20 -1.31
CA SER A 65 13.20 -12.81 -0.03
C SER A 65 14.47 -12.79 0.79
N ILE A 66 14.54 -11.91 1.80
CA ILE A 66 15.61 -11.90 2.79
C ILE A 66 15.63 -13.31 3.38
N SER A 67 16.65 -14.08 2.99
CA SER A 67 17.02 -15.33 3.63
C SER A 67 17.55 -14.95 5.01
N LEU A 68 16.68 -15.04 6.01
CA LEU A 68 17.11 -15.05 7.42
C LEU A 68 17.79 -16.39 7.73
#